data_AF-X6LDU7-F1
#
_entry.id   AF-X6LDU7-F1
#
_cell.length_a   1.000
_cell.length_b   1.000
_cell.length_c   1.000
_cell.angle_alpha   90.00
_cell.angle_beta   90.00
_cell.angle_gamma   90.00
#
_symmetry.space_group_name_H-M   'P 1'
#
loop_
_entity.id
_entity.type
_entity.pdbx_description
1 polymer ?
#
loop_
_entity_poly.entity_id
_entity_poly.type
_entity_poly.pdbx_seq_one_letter_code
_entity_poly.pdbx_strand_id
1 'polypeptide(L)'
;KEFENNEPTFKIRWISLQQPLMIGKAKSIKNALVIMIAISEYEDNKKWPNLESAKDTDINNFKYIFEQELNYEFVCNKEPKMNKDDVNEFLVDLIAGHKLHKNKKQYDALIIIISGHGDEGDVLVMSDGEYLSIDEIKSSFDCNRMRSLKDCPKIFIIDICRGMAFKQKKNKEKNKTIYITIMDF
;
A
#
# COMPACT_ATOMS: atom_id res chain seq x y z
N LYS A 1 21.36 -9.09 14.37
CA LYS A 1 20.25 -8.46 13.60
C LYS A 1 20.06 -9.26 12.32
N GLU A 2 18.83 -9.41 11.81
CA GLU A 2 18.55 -10.27 10.63
C GLU A 2 19.17 -9.73 9.31
N PHE A 3 19.58 -8.45 9.29
CA PHE A 3 20.20 -7.76 8.14
C PHE A 3 21.69 -7.44 8.32
N GLU A 4 22.44 -8.28 9.05
CA GLU A 4 23.81 -7.93 9.47
C GLU A 4 24.91 -8.05 8.40
N ASN A 5 24.67 -8.59 7.20
CA ASN A 5 25.70 -8.64 6.15
C ASN A 5 25.15 -8.68 4.71
N ASN A 6 25.67 -7.78 3.86
CA ASN A 6 25.39 -7.53 2.45
C ASN A 6 24.05 -6.82 2.17
N GLU A 7 24.07 -5.84 1.25
CA GLU A 7 22.94 -4.95 0.89
C GLU A 7 21.55 -5.53 1.20
N PRO A 8 20.72 -4.83 2.00
CA PRO A 8 19.38 -5.31 2.32
C PRO A 8 18.57 -5.40 1.03
N THR A 9 18.23 -6.63 0.64
CA THR A 9 17.55 -6.91 -0.63
C THR A 9 16.25 -7.67 -0.39
N PHE A 10 15.15 -7.13 -0.89
CA PHE A 10 13.89 -7.84 -0.95
C PHE A 10 13.82 -8.64 -2.25
N LYS A 11 13.57 -9.96 -2.14
CA LYS A 11 13.51 -10.87 -3.29
C LYS A 11 12.09 -11.38 -3.49
N ILE A 12 11.52 -11.10 -4.66
CA ILE A 12 10.25 -11.69 -5.06
C ILE A 12 10.54 -12.90 -5.95
N ARG A 13 9.99 -14.06 -5.57
CA ARG A 13 9.97 -15.24 -6.44
C ARG A 13 8.78 -15.16 -7.38
N TRP A 14 9.08 -15.06 -8.67
CA TRP A 14 8.08 -15.06 -9.73
C TRP A 14 7.67 -16.49 -10.08
N ILE A 15 6.40 -16.83 -9.91
CA ILE A 15 5.82 -18.09 -10.40
C ILE A 15 4.78 -17.72 -11.45
N SER A 16 5.14 -17.81 -12.73
CA SER A 16 4.17 -17.61 -13.81
C SER A 16 3.22 -18.79 -13.84
N LEU A 17 1.92 -18.55 -13.58
CA LEU A 17 0.88 -19.58 -13.60
C LEU A 17 0.64 -20.18 -15.01
N GLN A 18 1.24 -19.61 -16.05
CA GLN A 18 0.99 -20.00 -17.44
C GLN A 18 2.02 -20.99 -18.02
N GLN A 19 3.11 -21.35 -17.32
CA GLN A 19 4.08 -22.33 -17.84
C GLN A 19 4.66 -23.24 -16.75
N PRO A 20 4.47 -24.58 -16.83
CA PRO A 20 4.94 -25.53 -15.81
C PRO A 20 6.47 -25.74 -15.74
N LEU A 21 7.26 -25.03 -16.55
CA LEU A 21 8.67 -25.38 -16.78
C LEU A 21 9.60 -24.15 -16.89
N MET A 22 9.50 -23.20 -15.96
CA MET A 22 10.54 -22.18 -15.80
C MET A 22 10.88 -22.06 -14.32
N ILE A 23 12.14 -22.35 -13.98
CA ILE A 23 12.75 -22.00 -12.69
C ILE A 23 12.40 -20.53 -12.43
N GLY A 24 11.60 -20.26 -11.40
CA GLY A 24 11.09 -18.91 -11.13
C GLY A 24 12.23 -17.91 -11.09
N LYS A 25 12.22 -16.94 -12.03
CA LYS A 25 13.20 -15.84 -12.00
C LYS A 25 12.91 -15.01 -10.76
N ALA A 26 13.85 -15.01 -9.81
CA ALA A 26 13.80 -14.09 -8.68
C ALA A 26 14.20 -12.70 -9.17
N LYS A 27 13.36 -11.68 -8.92
CA LYS A 27 13.73 -10.28 -9.12
C LYS A 27 14.23 -9.73 -7.78
N SER A 28 15.45 -9.20 -7.77
CA SER A 28 15.96 -8.44 -6.63
C SER A 28 15.45 -7.02 -6.75
N ILE A 29 14.84 -6.50 -5.67
CA ILE A 29 14.40 -5.11 -5.58
C ILE A 29 15.46 -4.33 -4.81
N LYS A 30 16.01 -3.30 -5.44
CA LYS A 30 17.08 -2.46 -4.87
C LYS A 30 16.67 -1.00 -4.71
N ASN A 31 15.69 -0.53 -5.48
CA ASN A 31 15.28 0.87 -5.49
C ASN A 31 13.76 0.95 -5.63
N ALA A 32 13.06 0.59 -4.56
CA ALA A 32 11.61 0.74 -4.52
C ALA A 32 11.21 2.15 -4.06
N LEU A 33 10.09 2.63 -4.61
CA LEU A 33 9.31 3.68 -3.96
C LEU A 33 8.22 3.02 -3.14
N VAL A 34 8.19 3.32 -1.84
CA VAL A 34 7.14 2.91 -0.91
C VAL A 34 6.20 4.07 -0.67
N ILE A 35 4.92 3.84 -0.90
CA ILE A 35 3.84 4.83 -0.82
C ILE A 35 2.85 4.30 0.22
N MET A 36 2.64 5.04 1.31
CA MET A 36 1.67 4.70 2.33
C MET A 36 0.53 5.71 2.35
N ILE A 37 -0.70 5.20 2.31
CA ILE A 37 -1.93 5.95 2.59
C ILE A 37 -2.47 5.42 3.91
N ALA A 38 -2.45 6.25 4.95
CA ALA A 38 -2.86 5.90 6.30
C ALA A 38 -3.94 6.87 6.78
N ILE A 39 -5.18 6.39 6.95
CA ILE A 39 -6.29 7.18 7.48
C ILE A 39 -6.62 6.68 8.88
N SER A 40 -6.35 7.52 9.88
CA SER A 40 -6.50 7.19 11.29
C SER A 40 -7.53 8.05 12.02
N GLU A 41 -7.93 9.18 11.46
CA GLU A 41 -8.92 10.09 12.06
C GLU A 41 -10.17 10.22 11.19
N TYR A 42 -11.34 10.10 11.82
CA TYR A 42 -12.65 10.07 11.16
C TYR A 42 -13.63 11.04 11.85
N GLU A 43 -14.51 11.65 11.07
CA GLU A 43 -15.51 12.61 11.53
C GLU A 43 -16.57 11.94 12.40
N ASP A 44 -17.14 10.83 11.93
CA ASP A 44 -18.04 9.99 12.71
C ASP A 44 -17.25 8.94 13.49
N ASN A 45 -16.63 9.38 14.59
CA ASN A 45 -15.87 8.52 15.49
C ASN A 45 -16.76 7.46 16.22
N LYS A 46 -18.09 7.50 16.06
CA LYS A 46 -18.99 6.45 16.58
C LYS A 46 -19.10 5.29 15.60
N LYS A 47 -19.29 5.59 14.30
CA LYS A 47 -19.36 4.57 13.24
C LYS A 47 -17.96 4.04 12.91
N TRP A 48 -17.00 4.95 12.76
CA TRP A 48 -15.62 4.67 12.38
C TRP A 48 -14.68 5.20 13.47
N PRO A 49 -14.38 4.38 14.50
CA PRO A 49 -13.49 4.81 15.56
C PRO A 49 -12.10 5.16 15.04
N ASN A 50 -11.48 6.22 15.56
CA ASN A 50 -10.10 6.55 15.21
C ASN A 50 -9.16 5.36 15.45
N LEU A 51 -8.19 5.20 14.55
CA LEU A 51 -7.25 4.09 14.53
C LEU A 51 -5.88 4.56 15.01
N GLU A 52 -5.68 4.58 16.33
CA GLU A 52 -4.40 4.99 16.94
C GLU A 52 -3.21 4.17 16.40
N SER A 53 -3.43 2.89 16.08
CA SER A 53 -2.41 2.03 15.46
C SER A 53 -1.98 2.54 14.09
N ALA A 54 -2.92 2.97 13.25
CA ALA A 54 -2.63 3.52 11.93
C ALA A 54 -2.00 4.92 12.00
N LYS A 55 -2.18 5.64 13.11
CA LYS A 55 -1.63 6.99 13.31
C LYS A 55 -0.12 6.98 13.50
N ASP A 56 0.39 6.10 14.35
CA ASP A 56 1.81 6.10 14.70
C ASP A 56 2.46 4.72 14.61
N THR A 57 1.80 3.66 15.07
CA THR A 57 2.45 2.34 15.19
C THR A 57 2.72 1.73 13.82
N ASP A 58 1.71 1.67 12.95
CA ASP A 58 1.80 1.05 11.63
C ASP A 58 2.75 1.86 10.73
N ILE A 59 2.65 3.20 10.74
CA ILE A 59 3.56 4.08 9.99
C ILE A 59 5.01 3.87 10.45
N ASN A 60 5.28 3.88 11.75
CA ASN A 60 6.64 3.70 12.27
C ASN A 60 7.20 2.31 11.95
N ASN A 61 6.37 1.26 12.03
CA ASN A 61 6.79 -0.10 11.70
C ASN A 61 7.14 -0.25 10.21
N PHE A 62 6.28 0.25 9.32
CA PHE A 62 6.55 0.19 7.88
C PHE A 62 7.72 1.07 7.48
N LYS A 63 7.83 2.26 8.07
CA LYS A 63 8.98 3.15 7.85
C LYS A 63 10.27 2.50 8.34
N TYR A 64 10.27 1.89 9.52
CA TYR A 64 11.42 1.14 10.03
C TYR A 64 11.87 0.05 9.04
N ILE A 65 10.95 -0.80 8.59
CA ILE A 65 11.30 -1.91 7.69
C ILE A 65 11.74 -1.39 6.32
N PHE A 66 10.94 -0.55 5.67
CA PHE A 66 11.18 -0.17 4.28
C PHE A 66 12.23 0.93 4.11
N GLU A 67 12.23 1.94 4.98
CA GLU A 67 13.17 3.05 4.89
C GLU A 67 14.48 2.73 5.62
N GLN A 68 14.43 2.24 6.87
CA GLN A 68 15.65 2.08 7.68
C GLN A 68 16.38 0.77 7.41
N GLU A 69 15.65 -0.35 7.35
CA GLU A 69 16.26 -1.66 7.12
C GLU A 69 16.49 -1.94 5.63
N LEU A 70 15.55 -1.58 4.74
CA LEU A 70 15.65 -1.84 3.29
C LEU A 70 16.18 -0.65 2.48
N ASN A 71 16.33 0.53 3.08
CA ASN A 71 16.85 1.74 2.42
C ASN A 71 16.07 2.13 1.14
N TYR A 72 14.75 1.96 1.16
CA TYR A 72 13.85 2.41 0.10
C TYR A 72 13.33 3.81 0.39
N GLU A 73 12.96 4.54 -0.67
CA GLU A 73 12.33 5.85 -0.51
C GLU A 73 10.90 5.65 -0.01
N PHE A 74 10.57 6.25 1.15
CA PHE A 74 9.28 6.08 1.80
C PHE A 74 8.51 7.40 1.84
N VAL A 75 7.27 7.38 1.36
CA VAL A 75 6.37 8.54 1.33
C VAL A 75 5.05 8.15 1.96
N CYS A 76 4.58 8.95 2.91
CA CYS A 76 3.29 8.79 3.57
C CYS A 76 2.53 10.12 3.54
N ASN A 77 1.20 10.06 3.54
CA ASN A 77 0.38 11.24 3.77
C ASN A 77 0.72 11.86 5.13
N LYS A 78 0.70 13.20 5.20
CA LYS A 78 1.01 13.96 6.42
C LYS A 78 -0.17 14.02 7.37
N GLU A 79 -1.36 14.25 6.81
CA GLU A 79 -2.57 14.43 7.59
C GLU A 79 -3.23 13.07 7.88
N PRO A 80 -3.56 12.75 9.15
CA PRO A 80 -4.20 11.49 9.53
C PRO A 80 -5.67 11.41 9.08
N LYS A 81 -6.23 12.55 8.68
CA LYS A 81 -7.60 12.74 8.23
C LYS A 81 -7.58 13.11 6.74
N MET A 82 -8.17 12.29 5.88
CA MET A 82 -8.24 12.53 4.44
C MET A 82 -9.60 12.16 3.89
N ASN A 83 -10.23 13.05 3.13
CA ASN A 83 -11.37 12.73 2.25
C ASN A 83 -10.86 12.23 0.87
N LYS A 84 -11.79 11.92 -0.04
CA LYS A 84 -11.44 11.41 -1.37
C LYS A 84 -10.57 12.38 -2.17
N ASP A 85 -10.86 13.68 -2.10
CA ASP A 85 -10.11 14.71 -2.83
C ASP A 85 -8.69 14.84 -2.28
N ASP A 86 -8.52 14.79 -0.96
CA ASP A 86 -7.20 14.81 -0.30
C ASP A 86 -6.33 13.63 -0.77
N VAL A 87 -6.89 12.43 -0.88
CA VAL A 87 -6.15 11.24 -1.36
C VAL A 87 -5.77 11.40 -2.84
N ASN A 88 -6.68 11.94 -3.65
CA ASN A 88 -6.40 12.19 -5.05
C ASN A 88 -5.30 13.25 -5.23
N GLU A 89 -5.34 14.34 -4.47
CA GLU A 89 -4.32 15.39 -4.47
C GLU A 89 -2.96 14.82 -4.04
N PHE A 90 -2.92 14.04 -2.95
CA PHE A 90 -1.72 13.35 -2.50
C PHE A 90 -1.11 12.46 -3.59
N LEU A 91 -1.94 11.65 -4.27
CA LEU A 91 -1.47 10.78 -5.36
C LEU A 91 -0.95 11.58 -6.56
N VAL A 92 -1.64 12.65 -6.96
CA VAL A 92 -1.22 13.53 -8.06
C VAL A 92 0.14 14.16 -7.76
N ASP A 93 0.28 14.74 -6.57
CA ASP A 93 1.51 15.39 -6.13
C ASP A 93 2.68 14.40 -6.03
N LEU A 94 2.42 13.21 -5.50
CA LEU A 94 3.42 12.15 -5.42
C LEU A 94 3.89 11.71 -6.80
N ILE A 95 2.95 11.43 -7.72
CA ILE A 95 3.25 11.01 -9.09
C ILE A 95 4.11 12.06 -9.81
N ALA A 96 3.75 13.33 -9.66
CA ALA A 96 4.47 14.45 -10.26
C ALA A 96 5.86 14.65 -9.62
N GLY A 97 5.93 14.71 -8.28
CA GLY A 97 7.16 14.93 -7.51
C GLY A 97 8.20 13.85 -7.73
N HIS A 98 7.77 12.59 -7.80
CA HIS A 98 8.65 11.44 -8.07
C HIS A 98 8.85 11.18 -9.58
N LYS A 99 8.17 11.93 -10.45
CA LYS A 99 8.28 11.86 -11.91
C LYS A 99 7.98 10.45 -12.43
N LEU A 100 6.97 9.80 -11.87
CA LEU A 100 6.69 8.37 -12.09
C LEU A 100 6.35 8.05 -13.54
N HIS A 101 5.67 8.94 -14.28
CA HIS A 101 5.37 8.76 -15.71
C HIS A 101 6.60 8.56 -16.61
N LYS A 102 7.77 9.04 -16.17
CA LYS A 102 9.04 8.87 -16.87
C LYS A 102 10.02 7.98 -16.11
N ASN A 103 9.62 7.51 -14.92
CA ASN A 103 10.47 6.80 -13.96
C ASN A 103 11.90 7.38 -13.86
N LYS A 104 12.03 8.71 -13.73
CA LYS A 104 13.36 9.36 -13.81
C LYS A 104 14.30 8.95 -12.67
N LYS A 105 13.74 8.53 -11.55
CA LYS A 105 14.46 8.02 -10.38
C LYS A 105 14.81 6.52 -10.48
N GLN A 106 14.48 5.87 -11.61
CA GLN A 106 14.79 4.48 -11.91
C GLN A 106 14.30 3.49 -10.85
N TYR A 107 13.07 3.66 -10.38
CA TYR A 107 12.46 2.71 -9.47
C TYR A 107 12.29 1.36 -10.15
N ASP A 108 12.70 0.29 -9.46
CA ASP A 108 12.61 -1.08 -9.95
C ASP A 108 11.41 -1.84 -9.37
N ALA A 109 10.67 -1.22 -8.44
CA ALA A 109 9.40 -1.65 -7.88
C ALA A 109 8.60 -0.46 -7.29
N LEU A 110 7.28 -0.62 -7.19
CA LEU A 110 6.43 0.21 -6.34
C LEU A 110 5.83 -0.67 -5.24
N ILE A 111 5.83 -0.16 -4.01
CA ILE A 111 5.15 -0.78 -2.87
C ILE A 111 4.11 0.21 -2.36
N ILE A 112 2.83 -0.14 -2.45
CA ILE A 112 1.72 0.70 -2.04
C ILE A 112 1.09 0.07 -0.79
N ILE A 113 1.06 0.80 0.30
CA ILE A 113 0.52 0.38 1.59
C ILE A 113 -0.76 1.20 1.83
N ILE A 114 -1.87 0.52 2.10
CA ILE A 114 -3.15 1.15 2.38
C ILE A 114 -3.58 0.69 3.77
N SER A 115 -3.65 1.62 4.72
CA SER A 115 -4.06 1.33 6.10
C SER A 115 -5.19 2.26 6.54
N GLY A 116 -6.23 1.68 7.13
CA GLY A 116 -7.41 2.41 7.56
C GLY A 116 -8.58 1.47 7.84
N HIS A 117 -9.79 2.05 7.95
CA HIS A 117 -11.00 1.23 7.91
C HIS A 117 -11.28 0.79 6.48
N GLY A 118 -11.87 -0.39 6.37
CA GLY A 118 -12.44 -0.86 5.11
C GLY A 118 -13.80 -1.50 5.35
N ASP A 119 -14.52 -1.73 4.27
CA ASP A 119 -15.88 -2.23 4.29
C ASP A 119 -16.07 -3.32 3.22
N GLU A 120 -17.31 -3.79 3.05
CA GLU A 120 -17.67 -4.68 1.94
C GLU A 120 -17.27 -4.06 0.58
N GLY A 121 -16.74 -4.89 -0.33
CA GLY A 121 -16.41 -4.46 -1.70
C GLY A 121 -14.97 -3.98 -1.92
N ASP A 122 -14.04 -4.26 -1.01
CA ASP A 122 -12.61 -3.87 -1.14
C ASP A 122 -12.46 -2.35 -1.30
N VAL A 123 -12.94 -1.63 -0.29
CA VAL A 123 -12.94 -0.18 -0.21
C VAL A 123 -12.18 0.32 1.01
N LEU A 124 -11.50 1.45 0.87
CA LEU A 124 -10.96 2.25 1.96
C LEU A 124 -12.05 3.24 2.42
N VAL A 125 -12.31 3.31 3.71
CA VAL A 125 -13.21 4.32 4.29
C VAL A 125 -12.43 5.62 4.46
N MET A 126 -12.99 6.70 3.94
CA MET A 126 -12.46 8.05 4.02
C MET A 126 -12.85 8.70 5.36
N SER A 127 -12.17 9.79 5.72
CA SER A 127 -12.40 10.44 7.01
C SER A 127 -13.82 10.99 7.22
N ASP A 128 -14.49 11.39 6.15
CA ASP A 128 -15.90 11.84 6.12
C ASP A 128 -16.90 10.66 6.09
N GLY A 129 -16.39 9.42 6.07
CA GLY A 129 -17.18 8.20 6.04
C GLY A 129 -17.60 7.74 4.64
N GLU A 130 -17.19 8.47 3.59
CA GLU A 130 -17.32 8.02 2.19
C GLU A 130 -16.35 6.87 1.89
N TYR A 131 -16.48 6.28 0.71
CA TYR A 131 -15.70 5.12 0.30
C TYR A 131 -14.86 5.39 -0.95
N LEU A 132 -13.61 4.95 -0.93
CA LEU A 132 -12.72 4.92 -2.09
C LEU A 132 -12.35 3.48 -2.42
N SER A 133 -12.65 3.03 -3.63
CA SER A 133 -12.32 1.67 -4.02
C SER A 133 -10.81 1.47 -4.11
N ILE A 134 -10.34 0.31 -3.64
CA ILE A 134 -8.92 -0.05 -3.76
C ILE A 134 -8.51 -0.13 -5.24
N ASP A 135 -9.42 -0.56 -6.12
CA ASP A 135 -9.15 -0.63 -7.55
C ASP A 135 -8.99 0.76 -8.20
N GLU A 136 -9.68 1.78 -7.70
CA GLU A 136 -9.45 3.18 -8.11
C GLU A 136 -8.04 3.63 -7.74
N ILE A 137 -7.56 3.31 -6.53
CA ILE A 137 -6.17 3.59 -6.12
C ILE A 137 -5.17 2.82 -6.98
N LYS A 138 -5.40 1.52 -7.24
CA LYS A 138 -4.55 0.70 -8.12
C LYS A 138 -4.48 1.27 -9.54
N SER A 139 -5.60 1.76 -10.07
CA SER A 139 -5.69 2.31 -11.43
C SER A 139 -4.77 3.51 -11.64
N SER A 140 -4.49 4.28 -10.58
CA SER A 140 -3.53 5.40 -10.64
C SER A 140 -2.13 4.96 -11.04
N PHE A 141 -1.78 3.69 -10.83
CA PHE A 141 -0.47 3.10 -11.13
C PHE A 141 -0.50 2.09 -12.28
N ASP A 142 -1.60 2.00 -13.04
CA ASP A 142 -1.70 1.06 -14.15
C ASP A 142 -0.68 1.37 -15.28
N CYS A 143 -0.38 0.38 -16.12
CA CYS A 143 0.63 0.53 -17.16
C CYS A 143 0.17 1.34 -18.38
N ASN A 144 -1.14 1.57 -18.52
CA ASN A 144 -1.65 2.48 -19.53
C ASN A 144 -1.32 3.94 -19.16
N ARG A 145 -1.38 4.26 -17.87
CA ARG A 145 -1.03 5.57 -17.29
C ARG A 145 0.47 5.72 -17.01
N MET A 146 1.15 4.63 -16.69
CA MET A 146 2.57 4.62 -16.29
C MET A 146 3.42 3.63 -17.10
N ARG A 147 3.52 3.85 -18.42
CA ARG A 147 4.29 2.96 -19.34
C ARG A 147 5.75 2.72 -18.91
N SER A 148 6.40 3.70 -18.29
CA SER A 148 7.79 3.56 -17.81
C SER A 148 7.97 2.58 -16.64
N LEU A 149 6.86 2.11 -16.05
CA LEU A 149 6.82 1.19 -14.93
C LEU A 149 6.16 -0.14 -15.29
N LYS A 150 6.00 -0.47 -16.59
CA LYS A 150 5.33 -1.72 -17.00
C LYS A 150 5.98 -2.97 -16.42
N ASP A 151 7.30 -3.10 -16.58
CA ASP A 151 8.06 -4.26 -16.08
C ASP A 151 8.47 -4.12 -14.59
N CYS A 152 7.89 -3.13 -13.89
CA CYS A 152 8.11 -2.91 -12.46
C CYS A 152 6.96 -3.53 -11.66
N PRO A 153 7.25 -4.47 -10.73
CA PRO A 153 6.24 -5.04 -9.86
C PRO A 153 5.60 -3.94 -9.01
N LYS A 154 4.28 -4.01 -8.91
CA LYS A 154 3.46 -3.14 -8.06
C LYS A 154 2.87 -4.02 -6.98
N ILE A 155 3.38 -3.84 -5.76
CA ILE A 155 3.02 -4.63 -4.59
C ILE A 155 2.05 -3.80 -3.76
N PHE A 156 0.84 -4.29 -3.56
CA PHE A 156 -0.15 -3.66 -2.69
C PHE A 156 -0.23 -4.43 -1.38
N ILE A 157 0.10 -3.77 -0.27
CA ILE A 157 -0.09 -4.26 1.10
C ILE A 157 -1.32 -3.55 1.64
N ILE A 158 -2.40 -4.30 1.85
CA ILE A 158 -3.69 -3.70 2.20
C ILE A 158 -4.05 -4.15 3.60
N ASP A 159 -3.96 -3.21 4.54
CA ASP A 159 -4.25 -3.34 5.97
C ASP A 159 -5.58 -2.65 6.31
N ILE A 160 -6.68 -3.27 5.89
CA ILE A 160 -8.05 -2.78 6.14
C ILE A 160 -8.95 -3.93 6.58
N CYS A 161 -10.13 -3.58 7.11
CA CYS A 161 -11.22 -4.56 7.29
C CYS A 161 -11.93 -4.81 5.94
N ARG A 162 -12.50 -5.99 5.72
CA ARG A 162 -13.28 -6.33 4.50
C ARG A 162 -14.77 -6.57 4.78
N GLY A 163 -15.33 -5.81 5.72
CA GLY A 163 -16.65 -6.09 6.29
C GLY A 163 -16.66 -7.33 7.18
N MET A 164 -17.72 -7.49 7.99
CA MET A 164 -17.96 -8.74 8.72
C MET A 164 -18.98 -9.59 7.97
N ALA A 165 -18.68 -10.87 7.76
CA ALA A 165 -19.75 -11.86 7.72
C ALA A 165 -20.51 -11.76 9.05
N PHE A 166 -21.75 -11.28 9.03
CA PHE A 166 -22.62 -11.14 10.20
C PHE A 166 -22.53 -12.36 11.14
N LYS A 167 -21.80 -12.24 12.25
CA LYS A 167 -22.01 -13.04 13.46
C LYS A 167 -21.91 -12.15 14.69
N GLN A 168 -23.10 -11.75 15.13
CA GLN A 168 -23.55 -11.25 16.43
C GLN A 168 -22.50 -10.86 17.48
N LYS A 169 -22.67 -9.62 17.97
CA LYS A 169 -22.04 -8.96 19.12
C LYS A 169 -21.59 -9.91 20.25
N LYS A 170 -20.29 -9.86 20.57
CA LYS A 170 -19.70 -9.66 21.92
C LYS A 170 -18.17 -9.72 21.82
N ASN A 171 -17.49 -8.67 22.28
CA ASN A 171 -16.05 -8.58 22.59
C ASN A 171 -15.10 -9.41 21.71
N LYS A 172 -14.95 -9.06 20.43
CA LYS A 172 -13.85 -9.57 19.62
C LYS A 172 -13.24 -8.43 18.81
N GLU A 173 -11.92 -8.33 18.89
CA GLU A 173 -11.09 -7.51 18.00
C GLU A 173 -11.61 -7.61 16.58
N LYS A 174 -11.82 -6.47 15.92
CA LYS A 174 -12.07 -6.45 14.48
C LYS A 174 -10.81 -7.03 13.84
N ASN A 175 -10.90 -8.26 13.32
CA ASN A 175 -9.77 -8.89 12.64
C ASN A 175 -9.41 -8.06 11.40
N LYS A 176 -8.38 -7.23 11.51
CA LYS A 176 -7.73 -6.61 10.34
C LYS A 176 -7.17 -7.74 9.48
N THR A 177 -7.43 -7.68 8.18
CA THR A 177 -6.87 -8.63 7.22
C THR A 177 -5.80 -7.91 6.44
N ILE A 178 -4.54 -8.28 6.68
CA ILE A 178 -3.45 -7.86 5.81
C ILE A 178 -3.39 -8.87 4.67
N TYR A 179 -3.54 -8.38 3.44
CA TYR A 179 -3.32 -9.20 2.27
C TYR A 179 -2.42 -8.46 1.27
N ILE A 180 -1.66 -9.25 0.50
CA ILE A 180 -0.70 -8.75 -0.47
C ILE A 180 -1.19 -9.10 -1.86
N THR A 181 -1.34 -8.09 -2.72
CA THR A 181 -1.64 -8.28 -4.15
C THR A 181 -0.45 -7.81 -4.97
N ILE A 182 -0.01 -8.65 -5.91
CA ILE A 182 1.03 -8.28 -6.89
C ILE A 182 0.32 -8.11 -8.22
N MET A 183 0.47 -6.95 -8.85
CA MET A 183 -0.08 -6.68 -10.17
C MET A 183 1.00 -6.72 -11.24
N ASP A 184 0.72 -7.52 -12.27
CA ASP A 184 1.55 -7.71 -13.45
C ASP A 184 0.86 -7.03 -14.63
N PHE A 185 1.54 -6.09 -15.29
CA PHE A 185 1.00 -5.37 -16.43
C PHE A 185 2.10 -5.00 -17.43
#